data_AF-A0A7V3WI22-F1
#
_entry.id   AF-A0A7V3WI22-F1
#
_cell.length_a   1.000
_cell.length_b   1.000
_cell.length_c   1.000
_cell.angle_alpha   90.00
_cell.angle_beta   90.00
_cell.angle_gamma   90.00
#
_symmetry.space_group_name_H-M   'P 1'
#
loop_
_entity.id
_entity.type
_entity.pdbx_description
1 polymer ?
#
loop_
_entity_poly.entity_id
_entity_poly.type
_entity_poly.pdbx_seq_one_letter_code
_entity_poly.pdbx_strand_id
1 'polypeptide(L)'
;MKKANLIKMLKKDLADEHAAIIRYLVHGWLEGEDTPIGSNLISRSREEMWHMHWLGMSICMLGGEPDFTPAEYPFDPTNRSTIIKSYIEYEERLVPHYYSEAEMVDDPHIKRVLEREAWESEIHAKKFQRL
;
A
#
# COMPACT_ATOMS: atom_id res chain seq x y z
N MET A 1 12.40 -18.66 1.14
CA MET A 1 12.95 -17.89 -0.03
C MET A 1 14.44 -17.48 0.21
N LYS A 2 15.28 -17.25 -0.83
CA LYS A 2 16.63 -16.65 -0.63
C LYS A 2 16.51 -15.21 -0.10
N LYS A 3 17.35 -14.84 0.87
CA LYS A 3 17.37 -13.51 1.52
C LYS A 3 17.37 -12.32 0.53
N ALA A 4 18.23 -12.35 -0.49
CA ALA A 4 18.30 -11.28 -1.49
C ALA A 4 16.99 -11.13 -2.30
N ASN A 5 16.31 -12.25 -2.59
CA ASN A 5 15.03 -12.22 -3.28
C ASN A 5 13.92 -11.68 -2.37
N LEU A 6 13.96 -12.02 -1.07
CA LEU A 6 13.01 -11.49 -0.08
C LEU A 6 13.16 -9.97 0.06
N ILE A 7 14.39 -9.47 0.18
CA ILE A 7 14.64 -8.01 0.20
C ILE A 7 14.11 -7.35 -1.07
N LYS A 8 14.35 -7.96 -2.24
CA LYS A 8 13.87 -7.43 -3.52
C LYS A 8 12.34 -7.38 -3.60
N MET A 9 11.66 -8.41 -3.09
CA MET A 9 10.20 -8.49 -3.01
C MET A 9 9.66 -7.37 -2.12
N LEU A 10 10.12 -7.28 -0.87
CA LEU A 10 9.68 -6.25 0.08
C LEU A 10 9.96 -4.82 -0.41
N LYS A 11 11.04 -4.60 -1.18
CA LYS A 11 11.31 -3.30 -1.80
C LYS A 11 10.28 -2.91 -2.84
N LYS A 12 9.77 -3.88 -3.60
CA LYS A 12 8.70 -3.64 -4.57
C LYS A 12 7.43 -3.24 -3.84
N ASP A 13 7.07 -3.96 -2.77
CA ASP A 13 5.88 -3.65 -1.97
C ASP A 13 6.02 -2.27 -1.31
N LEU A 14 7.20 -1.94 -0.79
CA LEU A 14 7.47 -0.60 -0.23
C LEU A 14 7.28 0.51 -1.27
N ALA A 15 7.68 0.29 -2.53
CA ALA A 15 7.47 1.24 -3.61
C ALA A 15 5.99 1.40 -3.96
N ASP A 16 5.23 0.30 -3.94
CA ASP A 16 3.77 0.27 -4.14
C ASP A 16 3.04 1.05 -3.02
N GLU A 17 3.43 0.85 -1.76
CA GLU A 17 2.91 1.62 -0.61
C GLU A 17 3.25 3.11 -0.71
N HIS A 18 4.49 3.43 -1.09
CA HIS A 18 4.90 4.82 -1.27
C HIS A 18 4.08 5.54 -2.36
N ALA A 19 3.77 4.83 -3.44
CA ALA A 19 2.92 5.35 -4.50
C ALA A 19 1.48 5.62 -4.00
N ALA A 20 0.91 4.70 -3.20
CA ALA A 20 -0.41 4.86 -2.58
C ALA A 20 -0.46 6.06 -1.61
N ILE A 21 0.57 6.24 -0.77
CA ILE A 21 0.70 7.41 0.12
C ILE A 21 0.57 8.72 -0.66
N ILE A 22 1.41 8.89 -1.69
CA ILE A 22 1.43 10.12 -2.49
C ILE A 22 0.08 10.33 -3.15
N ARG A 23 -0.51 9.28 -3.71
CA ARG A 23 -1.78 9.33 -4.43
C ARG A 23 -2.93 9.78 -3.54
N TYR A 24 -3.07 9.15 -2.38
CA TYR A 24 -4.17 9.44 -1.46
C TYR A 24 -4.00 10.82 -0.81
N LEU A 25 -2.77 11.25 -0.51
CA LEU A 25 -2.50 12.62 -0.06
C LEU A 25 -2.91 13.66 -1.11
N VAL A 26 -2.37 13.54 -2.32
CA VAL A 26 -2.64 14.51 -3.40
C VAL A 26 -4.13 14.56 -3.73
N HIS A 27 -4.80 13.41 -3.83
CA HIS A 27 -6.22 13.37 -4.10
C HIS A 27 -7.03 13.94 -2.93
N GLY A 28 -6.64 13.64 -1.68
CA GLY A 28 -7.30 14.19 -0.51
C GLY A 28 -7.23 15.71 -0.42
N TRP A 29 -6.09 16.30 -0.80
CA TRP A 29 -5.93 17.75 -0.90
C TRP A 29 -6.76 18.38 -2.01
N LEU A 30 -6.89 17.70 -3.16
CA LEU A 30 -7.71 18.17 -4.28
C LEU A 30 -9.20 18.16 -3.96
N GLU A 31 -9.67 17.17 -3.19
CA GLU A 31 -11.05 17.12 -2.70
C GLU A 31 -11.30 18.12 -1.55
N GLY A 32 -10.24 18.53 -0.84
CA GLY A 32 -10.29 19.44 0.32
C GLY A 32 -10.25 18.67 1.64
N GLU A 33 -9.31 19.03 2.52
CA GLU A 33 -8.98 18.28 3.75
C GLU A 33 -10.16 18.16 4.74
N ASP A 34 -11.05 19.16 4.74
CA ASP A 34 -12.22 19.26 5.60
C ASP A 34 -13.46 18.55 5.03
N THR A 35 -13.39 18.05 3.79
CA THR A 35 -14.48 17.28 3.20
C THR A 35 -14.47 15.83 3.69
N PRO A 36 -15.63 15.14 3.68
CA PRO A 36 -15.67 13.72 4.00
C PRO A 36 -14.74 12.89 3.11
N ILE A 37 -14.63 13.18 1.82
CA ILE A 37 -13.78 12.42 0.89
C ILE A 37 -12.31 12.71 1.17
N GLY A 38 -11.92 13.98 1.25
CA GLY A 38 -10.53 14.39 1.46
C GLY A 38 -9.97 13.91 2.79
N SER A 39 -10.71 14.09 3.89
CA SER A 39 -10.31 13.59 5.21
C SER A 39 -10.16 12.06 5.25
N ASN A 40 -11.03 11.31 4.56
CA ASN A 40 -10.90 9.86 4.44
C ASN A 40 -9.63 9.46 3.69
N LEU A 41 -9.35 10.08 2.53
CA LEU A 41 -8.15 9.81 1.72
C LEU A 41 -6.86 10.11 2.50
N ILE A 42 -6.80 11.25 3.19
CA ILE A 42 -5.63 11.59 4.02
C ILE A 42 -5.50 10.60 5.18
N SER A 43 -6.60 10.14 5.76
CA SER A 43 -6.53 9.06 6.75
C SER A 43 -5.94 7.78 6.19
N ARG A 44 -6.25 7.43 4.93
CA ARG A 44 -5.68 6.26 4.27
C ARG A 44 -4.20 6.40 3.99
N SER A 45 -3.75 7.57 3.54
CA SER A 45 -2.32 7.80 3.38
C SER A 45 -1.53 7.57 4.67
N ARG A 46 -2.12 7.79 5.86
CA ARG A 46 -1.47 7.47 7.14
C ARG A 46 -1.43 5.98 7.43
N GLU A 47 -2.48 5.25 7.02
CA GLU A 47 -2.50 3.78 7.08
C GLU A 47 -1.36 3.22 6.19
N GLU A 48 -1.21 3.69 4.94
CA GLU A 48 -0.11 3.28 4.05
C GLU A 48 1.29 3.70 4.56
N MET A 49 1.41 4.82 5.29
CA MET A 49 2.67 5.18 5.95
C MET A 49 3.09 4.16 7.03
N TRP A 50 2.14 3.52 7.70
CA TRP A 50 2.44 2.43 8.63
C TRP A 50 2.91 1.17 7.90
N HIS A 51 2.27 0.85 6.77
CA HIS A 51 2.66 -0.25 5.89
C HIS A 51 4.10 -0.09 5.38
N MET A 52 4.39 1.08 4.80
CA MET A 52 5.74 1.45 4.34
C MET A 52 6.77 1.37 5.48
N HIS A 53 6.40 1.76 6.71
CA HIS A 53 7.26 1.61 7.87
C HIS A 53 7.56 0.14 8.22
N TRP A 54 6.53 -0.72 8.25
CA TRP A 54 6.71 -2.15 8.56
C TRP A 54 7.56 -2.87 7.53
N LEU A 55 7.34 -2.59 6.24
CA LEU A 55 8.15 -3.12 5.14
C LEU A 55 9.60 -2.61 5.21
N GLY A 56 9.79 -1.31 5.45
CA GLY A 56 11.11 -0.71 5.62
C GLY A 56 11.90 -1.32 6.78
N MET A 57 11.25 -1.52 7.93
CA MET A 57 11.84 -2.20 9.08
C MET A 57 12.22 -3.66 8.74
N SER A 58 11.35 -4.37 8.02
CA SER A 58 11.62 -5.75 7.58
C SER A 58 12.83 -5.83 6.65
N ILE A 59 12.96 -4.89 5.70
CA ILE A 59 14.14 -4.77 4.82
C ILE A 59 15.42 -4.52 5.64
N CYS A 60 15.37 -3.58 6.59
CA CYS A 60 16.50 -3.23 7.44
C CYS A 60 16.93 -4.39 8.36
N MET A 61 15.98 -5.16 8.92
CA MET A 61 16.28 -6.35 9.73
C MET A 61 16.96 -7.45 8.91
N LEU A 62 16.65 -7.53 7.62
CA LEU A 62 17.37 -8.36 6.67
C LEU A 62 18.69 -7.71 6.22
N GLY A 63 19.12 -6.57 6.77
CA GLY A 63 20.36 -5.89 6.36
C GLY A 63 20.35 -5.36 4.94
N GLY A 64 19.16 -5.12 4.37
CA GLY A 64 18.99 -4.34 3.15
C GLY A 64 18.76 -2.86 3.48
N GLU A 65 18.83 -2.01 2.45
CA GLU A 65 18.50 -0.58 2.56
C GLU A 65 17.16 -0.33 1.84
N PRO A 66 16.18 0.35 2.46
CA PRO A 66 14.95 0.78 1.79
C PRO A 66 15.24 1.66 0.57
N ASP A 67 14.40 1.57 -0.46
CA ASP A 67 14.42 2.46 -1.61
C ASP A 67 13.11 3.24 -1.62
N PHE A 68 13.17 4.55 -1.42
CA PHE A 68 11.98 5.41 -1.38
C PHE A 68 11.57 5.93 -2.76
N THR A 69 12.00 5.29 -3.84
CA THR A 69 11.44 5.56 -5.17
C THR A 69 10.03 4.98 -5.24
N PRO A 70 8.97 5.78 -5.44
CA PRO A 70 7.61 5.25 -5.53
C PRO A 70 7.43 4.45 -6.82
N ALA A 71 6.56 3.44 -6.77
CA ALA A 71 6.10 2.74 -7.96
C ALA A 71 5.27 3.67 -8.87
N GLU A 72 5.07 3.25 -10.11
CA GLU A 72 4.08 3.89 -10.98
C GLU A 72 2.67 3.56 -10.48
N TYR A 73 1.86 4.60 -10.30
CA TYR A 73 0.46 4.44 -9.92
C TYR A 73 -0.47 4.86 -11.06
N PRO A 74 -1.53 4.08 -11.36
CA PRO A 74 -2.52 4.47 -12.36
C PRO A 74 -3.19 5.82 -12.04
N PHE A 75 -3.11 6.78 -12.98
CA PHE A 75 -3.65 8.12 -12.81
C PHE A 75 -4.62 8.47 -13.95
N ASP A 76 -5.87 8.77 -13.59
CA ASP A 76 -6.83 9.45 -14.46
C ASP A 76 -7.28 10.76 -13.78
N PRO A 77 -6.84 11.94 -14.26
CA PRO A 77 -7.24 13.24 -13.70
C PRO A 77 -8.64 13.66 -14.12
N THR A 78 -9.24 13.00 -15.11
CA THR A 78 -10.37 13.57 -15.85
C THR A 78 -11.72 13.17 -15.27
N ASN A 79 -11.76 12.13 -14.42
CA ASN A 79 -13.01 11.60 -13.91
C ASN A 79 -12.85 11.04 -12.48
N ARG A 80 -13.64 11.59 -11.55
CA ARG A 80 -13.61 11.21 -10.13
C ARG A 80 -14.09 9.77 -9.87
N SER A 81 -15.00 9.25 -10.69
CA SER A 81 -15.47 7.87 -10.54
C SER A 81 -14.43 6.86 -11.03
N THR A 82 -13.68 7.16 -12.08
CA THR A 82 -12.65 6.24 -12.61
C THR A 82 -11.45 6.15 -11.67
N ILE A 83 -11.03 7.27 -11.07
CA ILE A 83 -9.98 7.30 -10.04
C ILE A 83 -10.35 6.51 -8.79
N ILE A 84 -11.54 6.67 -8.21
CA ILE A 84 -11.95 5.88 -7.03
C ILE A 84 -12.06 4.40 -7.39
N LYS A 85 -12.60 4.08 -8.57
CA LYS A 85 -12.63 2.70 -9.07
C LYS A 85 -11.23 2.11 -9.18
N SER A 86 -10.24 2.87 -9.65
CA SER A 86 -8.86 2.41 -9.74
C SER A 86 -8.26 2.07 -8.38
N TYR A 87 -8.65 2.75 -7.30
CA TYR A 87 -8.20 2.43 -5.95
C TYR A 87 -8.80 1.11 -5.47
N ILE A 88 -10.10 0.90 -5.69
CA ILE A 88 -10.76 -0.37 -5.34
C ILE A 88 -10.07 -1.54 -6.05
N GLU A 89 -9.86 -1.42 -7.37
CA GLU A 89 -9.18 -2.45 -8.16
C GLU A 89 -7.71 -2.67 -7.72
N TYR A 90 -7.05 -1.60 -7.30
CA TYR A 90 -5.68 -1.66 -6.79
C TYR A 90 -5.62 -2.44 -5.47
N GLU A 91 -6.44 -2.05 -4.48
CA GLU A 91 -6.52 -2.69 -3.16
C GLU A 91 -6.96 -4.16 -3.26
N GLU A 92 -7.98 -4.47 -4.07
CA GLU A 92 -8.46 -5.84 -4.27
C GLU A 92 -7.40 -6.75 -4.87
N ARG A 93 -6.50 -6.21 -5.71
CA ARG A 93 -5.38 -6.95 -6.28
C ARG A 93 -4.25 -7.19 -5.28
N LEU A 94 -4.07 -6.29 -4.30
CA LEU A 94 -3.05 -6.44 -3.26
C LEU A 94 -3.37 -7.54 -2.26
N VAL A 95 -4.65 -7.82 -2.01
CA VAL A 95 -5.06 -8.90 -1.08
C VAL A 95 -4.45 -10.26 -1.44
N PRO A 96 -4.70 -10.85 -2.63
CA PRO A 96 -4.08 -12.13 -3.00
C PRO A 96 -2.57 -12.02 -3.22
N HIS A 97 -2.06 -10.85 -3.62
CA HIS A 97 -0.62 -10.59 -3.78
C HIS A 97 0.10 -10.82 -2.45
N TYR A 98 -0.29 -10.10 -1.40
CA TYR A 98 0.35 -10.18 -0.09
C TYR A 98 0.18 -11.55 0.59
N TYR A 99 -0.98 -12.20 0.46
CA TYR A 99 -1.13 -13.57 0.97
C TYR A 99 -0.20 -14.56 0.25
N SER A 100 -0.02 -14.43 -1.07
CA SER A 100 0.90 -15.29 -1.82
C SER A 100 2.36 -15.08 -1.39
N GLU A 101 2.74 -13.85 -1.07
CA GLU A 101 4.07 -13.53 -0.56
C GLU A 101 4.29 -14.07 0.85
N ALA A 102 3.29 -13.95 1.72
CA ALA A 102 3.31 -14.50 3.07
C ALA A 102 3.51 -16.04 3.08
N GLU A 103 3.01 -16.76 2.08
CA GLU A 103 3.22 -18.20 1.92
C GLU A 103 4.67 -18.56 1.55
N MET A 104 5.42 -17.64 0.93
CA MET A 104 6.81 -17.86 0.51
C MET A 104 7.85 -17.49 1.58
N VAL A 105 7.40 -16.92 2.70
CA VAL A 105 8.24 -16.37 3.78
C VAL A 105 8.24 -17.29 5.00
N ASP A 106 9.43 -17.71 5.40
CA ASP A 106 9.64 -18.56 6.59
C ASP A 106 9.71 -17.73 7.89
N ASP A 107 10.13 -16.46 7.81
CA ASP A 107 10.24 -15.59 8.98
C ASP A 107 8.84 -15.24 9.51
N PRO A 108 8.50 -15.60 10.76
CA PRO A 108 7.15 -15.45 11.27
C PRO A 108 6.76 -13.98 11.51
N HIS A 109 7.72 -13.07 11.69
CA HIS A 109 7.42 -11.65 11.83
C HIS A 109 7.07 -11.04 10.48
N ILE A 110 7.92 -11.26 9.45
CA ILE A 110 7.69 -10.74 8.10
C ILE A 110 6.41 -11.34 7.52
N LYS A 111 6.14 -12.63 7.76
CA LYS A 111 4.89 -13.27 7.36
C LYS A 111 3.66 -12.56 7.93
N ARG A 112 3.67 -12.22 9.23
CA ARG A 112 2.58 -11.47 9.87
C ARG A 112 2.42 -10.05 9.32
N VAL A 113 3.52 -9.39 8.95
CA VAL A 113 3.46 -8.08 8.28
C VAL A 113 2.70 -8.22 6.98
N LEU A 114 3.09 -9.14 6.10
CA LEU A 114 2.41 -9.37 4.81
C LEU A 114 0.94 -9.78 4.98
N GLU A 115 0.61 -10.65 5.93
CA GLU A 115 -0.78 -11.00 6.24
C GLU A 115 -1.59 -9.78 6.73
N ARG A 116 -0.94 -8.84 7.43
CA ARG A 116 -1.57 -7.60 7.87
C ARG A 116 -1.80 -6.65 6.70
N GLU A 117 -0.82 -6.48 5.81
CA GLU A 117 -0.95 -5.72 4.57
C GLU A 117 -2.16 -6.20 3.75
N ALA A 118 -2.31 -7.51 3.59
CA ALA A 118 -3.44 -8.12 2.89
C ALA A 118 -4.80 -7.78 3.53
N TRP A 119 -4.86 -7.84 4.86
CA TRP A 119 -6.09 -7.56 5.62
C TRP A 119 -6.47 -6.07 5.58
N GLU A 120 -5.49 -5.18 5.71
CA GLU A 120 -5.71 -3.73 5.59
C GLU A 120 -6.15 -3.38 4.16
N SER A 121 -5.53 -3.96 3.13
CA SER A 121 -5.95 -3.79 1.72
C SER A 121 -7.43 -4.15 1.51
N GLU A 122 -7.90 -5.27 2.09
CA GLU A 122 -9.31 -5.66 2.02
C GLU A 122 -10.24 -4.62 2.68
N ILE A 123 -9.82 -4.07 3.82
CA ILE A 123 -10.54 -3.00 4.52
C ILE A 123 -10.51 -1.71 3.71
N HIS A 124 -9.40 -1.42 3.02
CA HIS A 124 -9.22 -0.25 2.18
C HIS A 124 -10.21 -0.27 1.02
N ALA A 125 -10.26 -1.38 0.27
CA ALA A 125 -11.24 -1.60 -0.79
C ALA A 125 -12.69 -1.39 -0.31
N LYS A 126 -13.08 -2.03 0.80
CA LYS A 126 -14.43 -1.90 1.39
C LYS A 126 -14.79 -0.46 1.76
N LYS A 127 -13.83 0.31 2.26
CA LYS A 127 -14.03 1.71 2.62
C LYS A 127 -14.07 2.60 1.36
N PHE A 128 -13.28 2.31 0.31
CA PHE A 128 -13.38 3.02 -0.98
C PHE A 128 -14.71 2.78 -1.71
N GLN A 129 -15.29 1.58 -1.61
CA GLN A 129 -16.63 1.27 -2.14
C GLN A 129 -17.76 2.10 -1.50
N ARG A 130 -17.48 2.81 -0.40
CA ARG A 130 -18.46 3.68 0.30
C ARG A 130 -18.28 5.17 -0.01
N LEU A 131 -17.27 5.54 -0.81
CA LEU A 131 -17.04 6.90 -1.33
C LEU A 131 -17.79 7.09 -2.66
#